data_AF-A0A6A8LCC4-F1
#
_entry.id   AF-A0A6A8LCC4-F1
#
_cell.length_a   1.000
_cell.length_b   1.000
_cell.length_c   1.000
_cell.angle_alpha   90.00
_cell.angle_beta   90.00
_cell.angle_gamma   90.00
#
_symmetry.space_group_name_H-M   'P 1'
#
loop_
_entity.id
_entity.type
_entity.pdbx_description
1 polymer ?
#
loop_
_entity_poly.entity_id
_entity_poly.type
_entity_poly.pdbx_seq_one_letter_code
_entity_poly.pdbx_strand_id
1 'polypeptide(L)'
;MLEGKDILKNIETLQENHHSALKEYKDGLVELRDHLKKLFYEDHFLDSILEIAQETIIFPPDGKTDKDLMKEAEERFKNKIPPGYKDNPKEENSSGDFIIWSSILQLDTDVVFVSGDKKSDWVYKDNNENPIVARRELIEEFFIQTGKDFAHITPKDFITSLNSDVSEDVRADLSNYKTKFKVEDSDELTVIEPVNSQEKLDKITRRIFELVEDLCQKEELKIEGDIYKALNSLVANNIISRKTREEIETIIKINRDIDLGLLGVNDFSVGWAISKGTHCINNITKYLQD
;
A
#
# COMPACT_ATOMS: atom_id res chain seq x y z
N MET A 1 17.61 33.05 57.01
CA MET A 1 17.16 32.55 55.69
C MET A 1 17.82 31.20 55.43
N LEU A 2 17.24 30.12 55.93
CA LEU A 2 17.68 28.73 55.69
C LEU A 2 16.55 27.88 55.10
N GLU A 3 15.32 28.40 55.07
CA GLU A 3 14.18 27.79 54.39
C GLU A 3 14.40 27.93 52.87
N GLY A 4 14.59 26.79 52.19
CA GLY A 4 14.77 26.72 50.74
C GLY A 4 15.99 25.92 50.27
N LYS A 5 16.98 25.65 51.13
CA LYS A 5 18.19 24.92 50.73
C LYS A 5 17.92 23.45 50.40
N ASP A 6 17.05 22.79 51.17
CA ASP A 6 16.67 21.40 50.91
C ASP A 6 15.79 21.27 49.65
N ILE A 7 14.94 22.28 49.40
CA ILE A 7 14.12 22.37 48.19
C ILE A 7 15.02 22.54 46.96
N LEU A 8 16.02 23.43 47.04
CA LEU A 8 16.99 23.64 45.96
C LEU A 8 17.76 22.35 45.64
N LYS A 9 18.27 21.65 46.66
CA LYS A 9 18.99 20.38 46.49
C LYS A 9 18.13 19.30 45.83
N ASN A 10 16.84 19.22 46.19
CA ASN A 10 15.92 18.29 45.55
C ASN A 10 15.69 18.63 44.07
N ILE A 11 15.57 19.92 43.73
CA ILE A 11 15.43 20.38 42.34
C ILE A 11 16.68 20.03 41.53
N GLU A 12 17.89 20.23 42.08
CA GLU A 12 19.16 19.86 41.43
C GLU A 12 19.21 18.36 41.13
N THR A 13 18.82 17.51 42.08
CA THR A 13 18.76 16.05 41.87
C THR A 13 17.72 15.67 40.79
N LEU A 14 16.54 16.29 40.79
CA LEU A 14 15.54 16.05 39.75
C LEU A 14 16.04 16.47 38.36
N GLN A 15 16.77 17.58 38.29
CA GLN A 15 17.38 18.05 37.06
C GLN A 15 18.44 17.07 36.54
N GLU A 16 19.33 16.57 37.40
CA GLU A 16 20.33 15.56 37.04
C GLU A 16 19.69 14.27 36.53
N ASN A 17 18.67 13.77 37.24
CA ASN A 17 17.93 12.57 36.84
C ASN A 17 17.25 12.76 35.48
N HIS A 18 16.64 13.93 35.23
CA HIS A 18 16.04 14.24 33.94
C HIS A 18 17.10 14.27 32.81
N HIS A 19 18.28 14.83 33.07
CA HIS A 19 19.36 14.83 32.08
C HIS A 19 19.87 13.42 31.78
N SER A 20 20.01 12.57 32.80
CA SER A 20 20.40 11.16 32.62
C SER A 20 19.36 10.39 31.80
N ALA A 21 18.08 10.49 32.17
CA ALA A 21 17.00 9.83 31.45
C ALA A 21 16.90 10.30 29.99
N LEU A 22 17.07 11.60 29.74
CA LEU A 22 17.07 12.14 28.37
C LEU A 22 18.25 11.63 27.55
N LYS A 23 19.41 11.44 28.18
CA LYS A 23 20.59 10.86 27.53
C LYS A 23 20.36 9.39 27.19
N GLU A 24 19.90 8.59 28.15
CA GLU A 24 19.60 7.17 27.93
C GLU A 24 18.56 6.96 26.83
N TYR A 25 17.51 7.78 26.80
CA TYR A 25 16.53 7.77 25.72
C TYR A 25 17.18 8.03 24.34
N LYS A 26 18.04 9.05 24.25
CA LYS A 26 18.75 9.37 22.99
C LYS A 26 19.71 8.25 22.57
N ASP A 27 20.44 7.68 23.52
CA ASP A 27 21.36 6.57 23.27
C ASP A 27 20.59 5.33 22.77
N GLY A 28 19.43 5.02 23.38
CA GLY A 28 18.55 3.95 22.92
C GLY A 28 17.96 4.19 21.52
N LEU A 29 17.62 5.45 21.17
CA LEU A 29 17.20 5.79 19.81
C LEU A 29 18.33 5.60 18.79
N VAL A 30 19.57 5.91 19.17
CA VAL A 30 20.75 5.68 18.33
C VAL A 30 20.98 4.20 18.10
N GLU A 31 20.87 3.38 19.14
CA GLU A 31 20.97 1.92 19.06
C GLU A 31 19.88 1.33 18.15
N LEU A 32 18.62 1.74 18.34
CA LEU A 32 17.52 1.31 17.49
C LEU A 32 17.76 1.69 16.03
N ARG A 33 18.18 2.93 15.75
CA ARG A 33 18.52 3.39 14.40
C ARG A 33 19.60 2.51 13.77
N ASP A 34 20.66 2.20 14.52
CA ASP A 34 21.79 1.44 13.99
C ASP A 34 21.44 -0.05 13.79
N HIS A 35 20.57 -0.61 14.64
CA HIS A 35 19.98 -1.93 14.44
C HIS A 35 19.11 -1.96 13.16
N LEU A 36 18.20 -0.99 12.99
CA LEU A 36 17.37 -0.88 11.78
C LEU A 36 18.21 -0.70 10.52
N LYS A 37 19.30 0.07 10.57
CA LYS A 37 20.26 0.20 9.46
C LYS A 37 20.88 -1.14 9.06
N LYS A 38 21.16 -2.02 10.03
CA LYS A 38 21.77 -3.33 9.76
C LYS A 38 20.84 -4.22 8.94
N LEU A 39 19.53 -4.14 9.17
CA LEU A 39 18.53 -4.91 8.43
C LEU A 39 18.50 -4.60 6.92
N PHE A 40 18.98 -3.43 6.48
CA PHE A 40 19.11 -3.12 5.04
C PHE A 40 20.24 -3.89 4.34
N TYR A 41 21.22 -4.36 5.10
CA TYR A 41 22.39 -5.06 4.57
C TYR A 41 22.40 -6.54 4.92
N GLU A 42 21.70 -6.92 5.98
CA GLU A 42 21.56 -8.29 6.47
C GLU A 42 20.08 -8.65 6.58
N ASP A 43 19.57 -9.35 5.56
CA ASP A 43 18.21 -9.86 5.55
C ASP A 43 18.19 -11.35 5.92
N HIS A 44 18.30 -11.60 7.23
CA HIS A 44 18.24 -12.96 7.79
C HIS A 44 16.91 -13.67 7.47
N PHE A 45 15.83 -12.92 7.19
CA PHE A 45 14.55 -13.51 6.80
C PHE A 45 14.60 -14.02 5.38
N LEU A 46 15.11 -13.21 4.44
CA LEU A 46 15.33 -13.64 3.08
C LEU A 46 16.28 -14.85 3.03
N ASP A 47 17.38 -14.81 3.79
CA ASP A 47 18.32 -15.94 3.88
C ASP A 47 17.62 -17.22 4.33
N SER A 48 16.77 -17.14 5.35
CA SER A 48 15.97 -18.27 5.84
C SER A 48 14.99 -18.78 4.77
N ILE A 49 14.33 -17.88 4.04
CA ILE A 49 13.41 -18.25 2.95
C ILE A 49 14.18 -18.93 1.81
N LEU A 50 15.34 -18.40 1.43
CA LEU A 50 16.19 -18.96 0.37
C LEU A 50 16.72 -20.34 0.75
N GLU A 51 17.10 -20.56 2.01
CA GLU A 51 17.48 -21.87 2.53
C GLU A 51 16.34 -22.87 2.42
N ILE A 52 15.11 -22.49 2.80
CA ILE A 52 13.92 -23.34 2.66
C ILE A 52 13.58 -23.61 1.18
N ALA A 53 13.78 -22.63 0.31
CA ALA A 53 13.37 -22.70 -1.10
C ALA A 53 14.40 -23.37 -2.02
N GLN A 54 15.60 -23.69 -1.54
CA GLN A 54 16.75 -24.09 -2.36
C GLN A 54 16.52 -25.35 -3.20
N GLU A 55 15.62 -26.24 -2.75
CA GLU A 55 15.23 -27.47 -3.45
C GLU A 55 13.84 -27.39 -4.12
N THR A 56 13.18 -26.23 -4.10
CA THR A 56 11.73 -26.09 -4.39
C THR A 56 11.43 -25.21 -5.61
N ILE A 57 12.43 -24.74 -6.36
CA ILE A 57 12.19 -23.88 -7.52
C ILE A 57 11.80 -24.72 -8.74
N ILE A 58 10.51 -24.74 -9.06
CA ILE A 58 9.97 -25.38 -10.26
C ILE A 58 10.10 -24.39 -11.44
N PHE A 59 10.99 -24.71 -12.37
CA PHE A 59 11.18 -24.01 -13.65
C PHE A 59 10.30 -24.65 -14.74
N PRO A 60 10.03 -23.96 -15.87
CA PRO A 60 8.83 -24.21 -16.65
C PRO A 60 8.68 -25.67 -17.10
N PRO A 61 7.45 -26.19 -17.11
CA PRO A 61 7.17 -27.59 -17.41
C PRO A 61 7.79 -28.10 -18.69
N ASP A 62 8.42 -29.27 -18.62
CA ASP A 62 8.77 -30.12 -19.77
C ASP A 62 9.24 -29.36 -21.03
N GLY A 63 10.18 -28.43 -20.88
CA GLY A 63 10.77 -27.71 -22.01
C GLY A 63 9.84 -26.72 -22.73
N LYS A 64 8.67 -26.39 -22.14
CA LYS A 64 7.84 -25.27 -22.61
C LYS A 64 8.55 -23.96 -22.38
N THR A 65 8.47 -23.05 -23.35
CA THR A 65 8.94 -21.68 -23.18
C THR A 65 7.86 -20.84 -22.50
N ASP A 66 8.24 -19.69 -21.91
CA ASP A 66 7.29 -18.73 -21.36
C ASP A 66 6.20 -18.35 -22.38
N LYS A 67 6.57 -18.25 -23.67
CA LYS A 67 5.62 -17.96 -24.75
C LYS A 67 4.59 -19.06 -24.95
N ASP A 68 4.98 -20.32 -24.80
CA ASP A 68 4.06 -21.45 -24.92
C ASP A 68 3.06 -21.44 -23.77
N LEU A 69 3.55 -21.20 -22.54
CA LEU A 69 2.71 -21.08 -21.34
C LEU A 69 1.75 -19.88 -21.43
N MET A 70 2.22 -18.73 -21.93
CA MET A 70 1.37 -17.55 -22.12
C MET A 70 0.26 -17.82 -23.14
N LYS A 71 0.57 -18.49 -24.26
CA LYS A 71 -0.43 -18.82 -25.27
C LYS A 71 -1.48 -19.80 -24.72
N GLU A 72 -1.06 -20.81 -23.97
CA GLU A 72 -1.97 -21.77 -23.34
C GLU A 72 -2.86 -21.08 -22.28
N ALA A 73 -2.28 -20.18 -21.48
CA ALA A 73 -3.04 -19.35 -20.54
C ALA A 73 -4.13 -18.53 -21.26
N GLU A 74 -3.79 -17.84 -22.35
CA GLU A 74 -4.76 -17.07 -23.15
C GLU A 74 -5.93 -17.94 -23.64
N GLU A 75 -5.63 -19.14 -24.16
CA GLU A 75 -6.65 -20.08 -24.63
C GLU A 75 -7.55 -20.58 -23.49
N ARG A 76 -6.98 -20.91 -22.34
CA ARG A 76 -7.73 -21.30 -21.13
C ARG A 76 -8.61 -20.16 -20.64
N PHE A 77 -8.10 -18.93 -20.58
CA PHE A 77 -8.84 -17.77 -20.11
C PHE A 77 -10.02 -17.44 -21.02
N LYS A 78 -9.82 -17.52 -22.34
CA LYS A 78 -10.90 -17.36 -23.33
C LYS A 78 -12.03 -18.37 -23.11
N ASN A 79 -11.68 -19.60 -22.74
CA ASN A 79 -12.62 -20.68 -22.45
C ASN A 79 -13.10 -20.72 -20.99
N LYS A 80 -12.65 -19.78 -20.14
CA LYS A 80 -12.94 -19.70 -18.70
C LYS A 80 -12.57 -20.99 -17.94
N ILE A 81 -11.47 -21.61 -18.34
CA ILE A 81 -10.90 -22.78 -17.69
C ILE A 81 -9.99 -22.28 -16.54
N PRO A 82 -10.22 -22.69 -15.28
CA PRO A 82 -9.41 -22.25 -14.14
C PRO A 82 -7.97 -22.80 -14.19
N PRO A 83 -7.04 -22.22 -13.42
CA PRO A 83 -7.12 -20.92 -12.74
C PRO A 83 -6.68 -19.76 -13.65
N GLY A 84 -6.87 -18.51 -13.23
CA GLY A 84 -6.36 -17.29 -13.85
C GLY A 84 -7.33 -16.52 -14.76
N TYR A 85 -8.47 -17.11 -15.16
CA TYR A 85 -9.42 -16.41 -16.06
C TYR A 85 -10.15 -15.23 -15.41
N LYS A 86 -10.04 -15.08 -14.08
CA LYS A 86 -10.57 -13.94 -13.34
C LYS A 86 -9.61 -12.75 -13.26
N ASP A 87 -8.38 -12.90 -13.75
CA ASP A 87 -7.41 -11.82 -13.76
C ASP A 87 -7.73 -10.75 -14.80
N ASN A 88 -7.30 -9.53 -14.50
CA ASN A 88 -7.58 -8.38 -15.34
C ASN A 88 -6.78 -8.50 -16.64
N PRO A 89 -7.42 -8.58 -17.82
CA PRO A 89 -6.72 -8.80 -19.09
C PRO A 89 -5.81 -7.63 -19.53
N LYS A 90 -5.70 -6.57 -18.71
CA LYS A 90 -4.83 -5.41 -18.94
C LYS A 90 -3.50 -5.46 -18.19
N GLU A 91 -3.24 -6.50 -17.40
CA GLU A 91 -1.98 -6.65 -16.65
C GLU A 91 -0.95 -7.45 -17.47
N GLU A 92 0.30 -6.96 -17.49
CA GLU A 92 1.45 -7.61 -18.17
C GLU A 92 1.71 -9.04 -17.67
N ASN A 93 1.21 -9.41 -16.47
CA ASN A 93 1.42 -10.71 -15.81
C ASN A 93 0.15 -11.55 -15.65
N SER A 94 -0.88 -11.34 -16.49
CA SER A 94 -2.15 -12.08 -16.39
C SER A 94 -2.03 -13.61 -16.46
N SER A 95 -0.92 -14.15 -16.96
CA SER A 95 -0.69 -15.61 -17.06
C SER A 95 -0.08 -16.25 -15.79
N GLY A 96 0.23 -15.47 -14.75
CA GLY A 96 0.94 -15.94 -13.56
C GLY A 96 0.24 -17.12 -12.85
N ASP A 97 -1.07 -17.03 -12.66
CA ASP A 97 -1.88 -18.09 -12.04
C ASP A 97 -1.76 -19.42 -12.80
N PHE A 98 -1.78 -19.36 -14.14
CA PHE A 98 -1.63 -20.56 -14.96
C PHE A 98 -0.20 -21.13 -14.92
N ILE A 99 0.83 -20.29 -14.88
CA ILE A 99 2.22 -20.75 -14.80
C ILE A 99 2.45 -21.52 -13.49
N ILE A 100 1.92 -21.02 -12.36
CA ILE A 100 1.96 -21.72 -11.08
C ILE A 100 1.20 -23.06 -11.19
N TRP A 101 -0.01 -23.05 -11.75
CA TRP A 101 -0.80 -24.25 -11.92
C TRP A 101 -0.11 -25.31 -12.80
N SER A 102 0.47 -24.88 -13.92
CA SER A 102 1.21 -25.75 -14.81
C SER A 102 2.44 -26.37 -14.14
N SER A 103 3.07 -25.62 -13.22
CA SER A 103 4.16 -26.12 -12.39
C SER A 103 3.69 -27.18 -11.39
N ILE A 104 2.55 -26.95 -10.74
CA ILE A 104 1.92 -27.91 -9.82
C ILE A 104 1.60 -29.23 -10.54
N LEU A 105 1.04 -29.17 -11.75
CA LEU A 105 0.63 -30.35 -12.54
C LEU A 105 1.77 -31.32 -12.91
N GLN A 106 3.04 -30.95 -12.70
CA GLN A 106 4.19 -31.83 -12.90
C GLN A 106 4.57 -32.65 -11.66
N LEU A 107 4.00 -32.33 -10.50
CA LEU A 107 4.35 -33.01 -9.26
C LEU A 107 3.70 -34.39 -9.22
N ASP A 108 4.51 -35.42 -8.99
CA ASP A 108 4.07 -36.82 -8.86
C ASP A 108 3.80 -37.22 -7.39
N THR A 109 3.36 -36.25 -6.58
CA THR A 109 3.01 -36.46 -5.17
C THR A 109 1.67 -35.84 -4.85
N ASP A 110 1.10 -36.17 -3.70
CA ASP A 110 -0.03 -35.41 -3.17
C ASP A 110 0.43 -33.98 -2.86
N VAL A 111 -0.37 -32.99 -3.22
CA VAL A 111 0.00 -31.57 -3.16
C VAL A 111 -0.99 -30.79 -2.31
N VAL A 112 -0.45 -30.06 -1.34
CA VAL A 112 -1.17 -29.00 -0.63
C VAL A 112 -0.62 -27.66 -1.09
N PHE A 113 -1.36 -26.95 -1.93
CA PHE A 113 -1.00 -25.60 -2.34
C PHE A 113 -1.45 -24.60 -1.29
N VAL A 114 -0.48 -23.97 -0.63
CA VAL A 114 -0.71 -22.96 0.41
C VAL A 114 -0.67 -21.58 -0.24
N SER A 115 -1.82 -20.95 -0.38
CA SER A 115 -1.92 -19.60 -0.94
C SER A 115 -3.06 -18.83 -0.30
N GLY A 116 -2.87 -17.53 -0.15
CA GLY A 116 -3.94 -16.65 0.28
C GLY A 116 -4.90 -16.29 -0.87
N ASP A 117 -4.65 -16.78 -2.08
CA ASP A 117 -5.57 -16.58 -3.18
C ASP A 117 -6.95 -17.17 -2.85
N LYS A 118 -7.96 -16.32 -3.03
CA LYS A 118 -9.37 -16.62 -2.79
C LYS A 118 -10.16 -16.23 -4.02
N LYS A 119 -9.58 -16.21 -5.23
CA LYS A 119 -10.34 -15.95 -6.44
C LYS A 119 -11.26 -17.15 -6.71
N SER A 120 -12.36 -16.87 -7.39
CA SER A 120 -13.45 -17.85 -7.62
C SER A 120 -13.10 -18.93 -8.64
N ASP A 121 -12.01 -18.76 -9.36
CA ASP A 121 -11.38 -19.72 -10.26
C ASP A 121 -10.39 -20.65 -9.54
N TRP A 122 -9.94 -20.31 -8.33
CA TRP A 122 -9.14 -21.21 -7.48
C TRP A 122 -10.00 -22.02 -6.50
N VAL A 123 -10.97 -21.39 -5.85
CA VAL A 123 -11.70 -21.98 -4.72
C VAL A 123 -13.20 -21.73 -4.79
N TYR A 124 -13.98 -22.66 -4.24
CA TYR A 124 -15.36 -22.38 -3.82
C TYR A 124 -15.35 -21.60 -2.51
N LYS A 125 -16.34 -20.72 -2.34
CA LYS A 125 -16.51 -19.90 -1.15
C LYS A 125 -17.85 -20.13 -0.47
N ASP A 126 -17.89 -19.85 0.83
CA ASP A 126 -19.14 -19.75 1.59
C ASP A 126 -19.81 -18.38 1.38
N ASN A 127 -20.96 -18.18 2.04
CA ASN A 127 -21.71 -16.92 2.00
C ASN A 127 -20.95 -15.72 2.59
N ASN A 128 -19.90 -15.98 3.39
CA ASN A 128 -19.06 -14.97 4.04
C ASN A 128 -17.73 -14.75 3.29
N GLU A 129 -17.64 -15.23 2.04
CA GLU A 129 -16.45 -15.19 1.19
C GLU A 129 -15.22 -15.97 1.69
N ASN A 130 -15.40 -16.87 2.67
CA ASN A 130 -14.32 -17.74 3.12
C ASN A 130 -14.10 -18.88 2.12
N PRO A 131 -12.85 -19.21 1.78
CA PRO A 131 -12.55 -20.37 0.94
C PRO A 131 -12.96 -21.66 1.67
N ILE A 132 -13.68 -22.53 0.98
CA ILE A 132 -14.11 -23.83 1.50
C ILE A 132 -13.18 -24.93 1.00
N VAL A 133 -13.01 -25.01 -0.32
CA VAL A 133 -12.23 -26.07 -0.99
C VAL A 133 -11.78 -25.59 -2.37
N ALA A 134 -10.70 -26.19 -2.88
CA ALA A 134 -10.29 -26.02 -4.27
C ALA A 134 -11.45 -26.33 -5.23
N ARG A 135 -11.45 -25.65 -6.38
CA ARG A 135 -12.38 -25.94 -7.46
C ARG A 135 -12.28 -27.39 -7.91
N ARG A 136 -13.43 -28.01 -8.17
CA ARG A 136 -13.49 -29.40 -8.64
C ARG A 136 -12.67 -29.61 -9.90
N GLU A 137 -12.72 -28.66 -10.83
CA GLU A 137 -11.94 -28.72 -12.08
C GLU A 137 -10.44 -28.84 -11.85
N LEU A 138 -9.91 -28.14 -10.84
CA LEU A 138 -8.49 -28.21 -10.50
C LEU A 138 -8.14 -29.58 -9.89
N ILE A 139 -9.00 -30.08 -9.00
CA ILE A 139 -8.84 -31.40 -8.37
C ILE A 139 -8.89 -32.51 -9.44
N GLU A 140 -9.87 -32.44 -10.34
CA GLU A 140 -10.05 -33.43 -11.41
C GLU A 140 -8.91 -33.37 -12.43
N GLU A 141 -8.49 -32.17 -12.87
CA GLU A 141 -7.38 -32.01 -13.80
C GLU A 141 -6.08 -32.57 -13.22
N PHE A 142 -5.77 -32.24 -11.96
CA PHE A 142 -4.60 -32.77 -11.28
C PHE A 142 -4.66 -34.29 -11.15
N PHE A 143 -5.78 -34.84 -10.65
CA PHE A 143 -5.94 -36.29 -10.51
C PHE A 143 -5.86 -37.04 -11.84
N ILE A 144 -6.44 -36.51 -12.92
CA ILE A 144 -6.37 -37.13 -14.25
C ILE A 144 -4.93 -37.15 -14.77
N GLN A 145 -4.15 -36.11 -14.49
CA GLN A 145 -2.78 -35.99 -14.99
C GLN A 145 -1.76 -36.77 -14.15
N THR A 146 -1.90 -36.80 -12.82
CA THR A 146 -0.89 -37.34 -11.89
C THR A 146 -1.35 -38.60 -11.15
N GLY A 147 -2.66 -38.81 -11.04
CA GLY A 147 -3.25 -39.85 -10.18
C GLY A 147 -3.13 -39.57 -8.67
N LYS A 148 -2.84 -38.32 -8.28
CA LYS A 148 -2.60 -37.88 -6.90
C LYS A 148 -3.68 -36.91 -6.41
N ASP A 149 -3.69 -36.65 -5.10
CA ASP A 149 -4.63 -35.73 -4.48
C ASP A 149 -4.09 -34.29 -4.44
N PHE A 150 -4.99 -33.32 -4.68
CA PHE A 150 -4.69 -31.89 -4.62
C PHE A 150 -5.61 -31.18 -3.61
N ALA A 151 -5.02 -30.33 -2.78
CA ALA A 151 -5.73 -29.45 -1.87
C ALA A 151 -5.21 -28.01 -1.98
N HIS A 152 -6.10 -27.04 -1.77
CA HIS A 152 -5.75 -25.63 -1.63
C HIS A 152 -6.18 -25.15 -0.25
N ILE A 153 -5.25 -24.56 0.51
CA ILE A 153 -5.52 -24.02 1.85
C ILE A 153 -4.89 -22.63 2.01
N THR A 154 -5.40 -21.84 2.96
CA THR A 154 -4.82 -20.53 3.25
C THR A 154 -3.61 -20.65 4.19
N PRO A 155 -2.68 -19.67 4.20
CA PRO A 155 -1.59 -19.64 5.17
C PRO A 155 -2.07 -19.70 6.63
N LYS A 156 -3.22 -19.07 6.92
CA LYS A 156 -3.88 -19.14 8.23
C LYS A 156 -4.25 -20.58 8.58
N ASP A 157 -4.91 -21.29 7.67
CA ASP A 157 -5.36 -22.66 7.90
C ASP A 157 -4.16 -23.61 8.03
N PHE A 158 -3.12 -23.41 7.23
CA PHE A 158 -1.88 -24.17 7.29
C PHE A 158 -1.20 -24.05 8.65
N ILE A 159 -0.91 -22.82 9.09
CA ILE A 159 -0.25 -22.58 10.39
C ILE A 159 -1.11 -23.05 11.56
N THR A 160 -2.43 -22.86 11.49
CA THR A 160 -3.35 -23.33 12.53
C THR A 160 -3.39 -24.85 12.61
N SER A 161 -3.24 -25.54 11.47
CA SER A 161 -3.19 -27.01 11.41
C SER A 161 -1.85 -27.57 11.89
N LEU A 162 -0.76 -26.84 11.68
CA LEU A 162 0.57 -27.23 12.14
C LEU A 162 0.79 -26.97 13.64
N ASN A 163 0.27 -25.85 14.14
CA ASN A 163 0.42 -25.45 15.53
C ASN A 163 -0.87 -24.82 16.07
N SER A 164 -1.55 -25.53 16.96
CA SER A 164 -2.81 -25.08 17.57
C SER A 164 -2.64 -23.90 18.53
N ASP A 165 -1.42 -23.66 19.02
CA ASP A 165 -1.11 -22.66 20.05
C ASP A 165 -0.63 -21.32 19.47
N VAL A 166 -0.76 -21.15 18.15
CA VAL A 166 -0.44 -19.90 17.46
C VAL A 166 -1.27 -18.76 18.04
N SER A 167 -0.61 -17.64 18.38
CA SER A 167 -1.27 -16.49 18.97
C SER A 167 -2.34 -15.90 18.04
N GLU A 168 -3.37 -15.30 18.66
CA GLU A 168 -4.43 -14.63 17.89
C GLU A 168 -3.89 -13.46 17.06
N ASP A 169 -2.82 -12.79 17.49
CA ASP A 169 -2.17 -11.73 16.71
C ASP A 169 -1.63 -12.26 15.37
N VAL A 170 -0.96 -13.42 15.39
CA VAL A 170 -0.45 -14.06 14.16
C VAL A 170 -1.59 -14.53 13.27
N ARG A 171 -2.66 -15.09 13.85
CA ARG A 171 -3.84 -15.51 13.09
C ARG A 171 -4.56 -14.34 12.44
N ALA A 172 -4.68 -13.22 13.14
CA ALA A 172 -5.28 -12.00 12.64
C ALA A 172 -4.47 -11.45 11.46
N ASP A 173 -3.15 -11.40 11.59
CA ASP A 173 -2.23 -10.96 10.54
C ASP A 173 -2.34 -11.81 9.28
N LEU A 174 -2.37 -13.14 9.42
CA LEU A 174 -2.52 -14.07 8.29
C LEU A 174 -3.91 -13.99 7.62
N SER A 175 -4.95 -13.55 8.33
CA SER A 175 -6.25 -13.27 7.70
C SER A 175 -6.33 -11.92 7.00
N ASN A 176 -5.59 -10.91 7.48
CA ASN A 176 -5.71 -9.51 7.07
C ASN A 176 -4.60 -9.06 6.10
N TYR A 177 -3.78 -9.98 5.59
CA TYR A 177 -2.65 -9.61 4.74
C TYR A 177 -3.08 -8.82 3.49
N LYS A 178 -4.22 -9.14 2.84
CA LYS A 178 -4.76 -8.32 1.72
C LYS A 178 -5.16 -6.89 2.14
N THR A 179 -5.48 -6.69 3.41
CA THR A 179 -5.82 -5.38 3.98
C THR A 179 -4.56 -4.60 4.34
N LYS A 180 -3.48 -5.28 4.76
CA LYS A 180 -2.15 -4.68 4.99
C LYS A 180 -1.44 -4.32 3.68
N PHE A 181 -1.47 -5.19 2.66
CA PHE A 181 -0.81 -4.93 1.37
C PHE A 181 -1.54 -3.92 0.47
N LYS A 182 -2.81 -3.57 0.77
CA LYS A 182 -3.44 -2.37 0.16
C LYS A 182 -2.87 -1.06 0.72
N VAL A 183 -2.06 -1.12 1.78
CA VAL A 183 -1.47 0.03 2.48
C VAL A 183 0.02 0.23 2.12
N GLU A 184 0.65 -0.67 1.35
CA GLU A 184 2.13 -0.70 1.23
C GLU A 184 2.71 -0.65 -0.21
N ASP A 185 1.95 -0.20 -1.22
CA ASP A 185 2.49 0.02 -2.58
C ASP A 185 2.65 1.52 -2.94
N SER A 186 2.97 2.35 -1.95
CA SER A 186 3.56 3.68 -2.21
C SER A 186 4.45 4.13 -1.05
N ASP A 187 5.75 3.90 -1.21
CA ASP A 187 6.80 4.49 -0.38
C ASP A 187 6.78 6.02 -0.42
N GLU A 188 6.50 6.63 0.73
CA GLU A 188 7.38 7.65 1.33
C GLU A 188 7.02 7.80 2.83
N LEU A 189 7.85 7.22 3.71
CA LEU A 189 7.78 7.46 5.16
C LEU A 189 7.96 8.95 5.44
N THR A 190 6.88 9.61 5.86
CA THR A 190 6.97 10.81 6.71
C THR A 190 6.26 10.54 8.03
N VAL A 191 7.07 10.35 9.08
CA VAL A 191 6.62 10.38 10.48
C VAL A 191 6.08 11.79 10.75
N ILE A 192 4.75 11.96 10.84
CA ILE A 192 4.11 13.15 11.42
C ILE A 192 2.85 12.71 12.17
N GLU A 193 2.75 13.16 13.42
CA GLU A 193 1.63 13.05 14.35
C GLU A 193 0.23 13.13 13.68
N PRO A 194 -0.81 12.47 14.24
CA PRO A 194 -2.15 12.44 13.66
C PRO A 194 -2.84 13.80 13.85
N VAL A 195 -2.47 14.75 12.99
CA VAL A 195 -3.31 15.88 12.63
C VAL A 195 -4.11 15.41 11.42
N ASN A 196 -5.43 15.31 11.58
CA ASN A 196 -6.41 14.82 10.62
C ASN A 196 -6.07 15.28 9.18
N SER A 197 -5.82 14.34 8.27
CA SER A 197 -5.44 14.61 6.87
C SER A 197 -6.46 15.53 6.17
N GLN A 198 -7.73 15.45 6.55
CA GLN A 198 -8.77 16.34 6.04
C GLN A 198 -8.52 17.80 6.46
N GLU A 199 -8.20 18.04 7.73
CA GLU A 199 -7.93 19.40 8.24
C GLU A 199 -6.71 20.03 7.57
N LYS A 200 -5.70 19.22 7.20
CA LYS A 200 -4.55 19.68 6.43
C LYS A 200 -4.94 20.06 5.00
N LEU A 201 -5.74 19.22 4.34
CA LEU A 201 -6.19 19.48 2.98
C LEU A 201 -7.12 20.71 2.89
N ASP A 202 -7.98 20.91 3.89
CA ASP A 202 -8.82 22.11 4.02
C ASP A 202 -7.99 23.39 4.13
N LYS A 203 -6.95 23.37 4.97
CA LYS A 203 -6.02 24.51 5.12
C LYS A 203 -5.30 24.82 3.83
N ILE A 204 -4.84 23.80 3.12
CA ILE A 204 -4.16 23.93 1.81
C ILE A 204 -5.12 24.50 0.78
N THR A 205 -6.33 23.95 0.69
CA THR A 205 -7.35 24.38 -0.27
C THR A 205 -7.69 25.84 -0.03
N ARG A 206 -8.01 26.23 1.21
CA ARG A 206 -8.26 27.63 1.59
C ARG A 206 -7.10 28.55 1.23
N ARG A 207 -5.85 28.13 1.48
CA ARG A 207 -4.68 28.95 1.15
C ARG A 207 -4.51 29.14 -0.36
N ILE A 208 -4.81 28.13 -1.16
CA ILE A 208 -4.80 28.25 -2.63
C ILE A 208 -5.86 29.26 -3.09
N PHE A 209 -7.07 29.22 -2.53
CA PHE A 209 -8.12 30.21 -2.83
C PHE A 209 -7.64 31.64 -2.55
N GLU A 210 -7.12 31.91 -1.35
CA GLU A 210 -6.59 33.23 -0.97
C GLU A 210 -5.52 33.71 -1.97
N LEU A 211 -4.56 32.84 -2.31
CA LEU A 211 -3.46 33.21 -3.21
C LEU A 211 -3.92 33.45 -4.66
N VAL A 212 -4.92 32.72 -5.14
CA VAL A 212 -5.49 32.93 -6.47
C VAL A 212 -6.25 34.26 -6.52
N GLU A 213 -6.99 34.59 -5.46
CA GLU A 213 -7.64 35.90 -5.34
C GLU A 213 -6.63 37.04 -5.31
N ASP A 214 -5.57 36.92 -4.51
CA ASP A 214 -4.48 37.90 -4.45
C ASP A 214 -3.81 38.08 -5.83
N LEU A 215 -3.57 36.98 -6.57
CA LEU A 215 -3.01 37.02 -7.93
C LEU A 215 -3.93 37.77 -8.89
N CYS A 216 -5.24 37.47 -8.86
CA CYS A 216 -6.21 38.15 -9.71
C CYS A 216 -6.32 39.65 -9.39
N GLN A 217 -6.24 40.03 -8.11
CA GLN A 217 -6.24 41.44 -7.70
C GLN A 217 -4.99 42.18 -8.18
N LYS A 218 -3.81 41.56 -8.03
CA LYS A 218 -2.53 42.10 -8.51
C LYS A 218 -2.55 42.37 -10.02
N GLU A 219 -3.15 41.47 -10.78
CA GLU A 219 -3.20 41.53 -12.25
C GLU A 219 -4.46 42.26 -12.78
N GLU A 220 -5.19 42.98 -11.91
CA GLU A 220 -6.42 43.75 -12.23
C GLU A 220 -7.51 42.93 -12.94
N LEU A 221 -7.59 41.63 -12.69
CA LEU A 221 -8.56 40.72 -13.30
C LEU A 221 -9.89 40.72 -12.54
N LYS A 222 -11.01 40.72 -13.27
CA LYS A 222 -12.34 40.59 -12.67
C LYS A 222 -12.54 39.19 -12.08
N ILE A 223 -12.62 39.11 -10.75
CA ILE A 223 -12.98 37.88 -10.03
C ILE A 223 -14.49 37.67 -10.15
N GLU A 224 -14.92 36.65 -10.89
CA GLU A 224 -16.35 36.31 -11.07
C GLU A 224 -16.92 35.39 -9.97
N GLY A 225 -16.26 35.31 -8.81
CA GLY A 225 -16.73 34.56 -7.63
C GLY A 225 -16.61 33.03 -7.71
N ASP A 226 -16.00 32.51 -8.78
CA ASP A 226 -15.73 31.09 -8.98
C ASP A 226 -14.23 30.89 -9.24
N ILE A 227 -13.57 30.06 -8.42
CA ILE A 227 -12.14 29.73 -8.56
C ILE A 227 -11.82 29.12 -9.92
N TYR A 228 -12.72 28.32 -10.50
CA TYR A 228 -12.50 27.75 -11.82
C TYR A 228 -12.45 28.84 -12.88
N LYS A 229 -13.29 29.87 -12.75
CA LYS A 229 -13.25 31.04 -13.64
C LYS A 229 -12.01 31.90 -13.42
N ALA A 230 -11.61 32.10 -12.16
CA ALA A 230 -10.38 32.83 -11.83
C ALA A 230 -9.15 32.14 -12.46
N LEU A 231 -9.03 30.82 -12.32
CA LEU A 231 -7.95 30.03 -12.94
C LEU A 231 -7.97 30.09 -14.48
N ASN A 232 -9.16 30.07 -15.10
CA ASN A 232 -9.29 30.26 -16.54
C ASN A 232 -8.74 31.62 -16.99
N SER A 233 -9.09 32.68 -16.29
CA SER A 233 -8.61 34.03 -16.58
C SER A 233 -7.10 34.16 -16.39
N LEU A 234 -6.53 33.54 -15.35
CA LEU A 234 -5.09 33.55 -15.10
C LEU A 234 -4.30 32.80 -16.19
N VAL A 235 -4.81 31.66 -16.68
CA VAL A 235 -4.21 30.93 -17.80
C VAL A 235 -4.34 31.72 -19.10
N ALA A 236 -5.50 32.35 -19.36
CA ALA A 236 -5.73 33.13 -20.58
C ALA A 236 -4.79 34.35 -20.69
N ASN A 237 -4.37 34.91 -19.56
CA ASN A 237 -3.41 36.00 -19.48
C ASN A 237 -1.94 35.53 -19.32
N ASN A 238 -1.67 34.22 -19.46
CA ASN A 238 -0.35 33.60 -19.32
C ASN A 238 0.35 33.82 -17.95
N ILE A 239 -0.42 34.08 -16.90
CA ILE A 239 0.11 34.31 -15.55
C ILE A 239 0.47 32.97 -14.88
N ILE A 240 -0.40 31.96 -15.04
CA ILE A 240 -0.15 30.60 -14.57
C ILE A 240 -0.19 29.61 -15.73
N SER A 241 0.57 28.51 -15.60
CA SER A 241 0.56 27.45 -16.61
C SER A 241 -0.75 26.66 -16.58
N ARG A 242 -1.12 26.09 -17.72
CA ARG A 242 -2.26 25.15 -17.82
C ARG A 242 -2.10 23.96 -16.87
N LYS A 243 -0.87 23.46 -16.70
CA LYS A 243 -0.54 22.39 -15.76
C LYS A 243 -0.84 22.78 -14.31
N THR A 244 -0.45 23.99 -13.91
CA THR A 244 -0.73 24.52 -12.56
C THR A 244 -2.23 24.62 -12.29
N ARG A 245 -3.01 25.02 -13.28
CA ARG A 245 -4.47 25.02 -13.19
C ARG A 245 -5.03 23.61 -12.98
N GLU A 246 -4.65 22.64 -13.81
CA GLU A 246 -5.16 21.26 -13.73
C GLU A 246 -4.82 20.61 -12.36
N GLU A 247 -3.64 20.92 -11.82
CA GLU A 247 -3.23 20.48 -10.47
C GLU A 247 -4.14 21.09 -9.38
N ILE A 248 -4.40 22.40 -9.41
CA ILE A 248 -5.28 23.08 -8.45
C ILE A 248 -6.72 22.56 -8.54
N GLU A 249 -7.26 22.41 -9.75
CA GLU A 249 -8.63 21.89 -9.95
C GLU A 249 -8.79 20.48 -9.38
N THR A 250 -7.76 19.64 -9.52
CA THR A 250 -7.74 18.28 -8.98
C THR A 250 -7.72 18.27 -7.45
N ILE A 251 -6.93 19.15 -6.83
CA ILE A 251 -6.86 19.30 -5.36
C ILE A 251 -8.22 19.73 -4.79
N ILE A 252 -8.87 20.73 -5.39
CA ILE A 252 -10.19 21.23 -4.96
C ILE A 252 -11.25 20.14 -5.10
N LYS A 253 -11.21 19.38 -6.20
CA LYS A 253 -12.13 18.28 -6.45
C LYS A 253 -11.98 17.18 -5.40
N ILE A 254 -10.74 16.79 -5.08
CA ILE A 254 -10.44 15.81 -4.03
C ILE A 254 -11.00 16.29 -2.69
N ASN A 255 -10.76 17.54 -2.28
CA ASN A 255 -11.28 18.06 -1.01
C ASN A 255 -12.81 18.00 -0.93
N ARG A 256 -13.49 18.43 -2.00
CA ARG A 256 -14.96 18.41 -2.11
C ARG A 256 -15.52 16.99 -2.06
N ASP A 257 -14.89 16.05 -2.76
CA ASP A 257 -15.37 14.68 -2.84
C ASP A 257 -15.23 13.95 -1.50
N ILE A 258 -14.22 14.31 -0.68
CA ILE A 258 -14.06 13.83 0.71
C ILE A 258 -15.16 14.39 1.60
N ASP A 259 -15.43 15.69 1.54
CA ASP A 259 -16.51 16.33 2.31
C ASP A 259 -17.89 15.73 2.01
N LEU A 260 -18.09 15.24 0.78
CA LEU A 260 -19.32 14.59 0.34
C LEU A 260 -19.38 13.09 0.70
N GLY A 261 -18.36 12.53 1.33
CA GLY A 261 -18.30 11.12 1.74
C GLY A 261 -18.35 10.15 0.55
N LEU A 262 -17.86 10.55 -0.63
CA LEU A 262 -17.95 9.73 -1.83
C LEU A 262 -17.02 8.51 -1.74
N LEU A 263 -17.62 7.32 -1.89
CA LEU A 263 -16.92 6.03 -1.93
C LEU A 263 -15.98 5.98 -3.15
N GLY A 264 -14.72 6.36 -2.97
CA GLY A 264 -13.72 6.38 -4.04
C GLY A 264 -12.52 7.28 -3.79
N VAL A 265 -12.61 8.26 -2.88
CA VAL A 265 -11.43 9.02 -2.45
C VAL A 265 -10.68 8.21 -1.40
N ASN A 266 -9.49 7.72 -1.75
CA ASN A 266 -8.61 6.97 -0.85
C ASN A 266 -7.59 7.90 -0.17
N ASP A 267 -6.97 7.45 0.92
CA ASP A 267 -5.91 8.18 1.63
C ASP A 267 -4.75 8.61 0.71
N PHE A 268 -4.47 7.84 -0.34
CA PHE A 268 -3.50 8.19 -1.37
C PHE A 268 -3.87 9.48 -2.12
N SER A 269 -5.12 9.64 -2.55
CA SER A 269 -5.60 10.84 -3.24
C SER A 269 -5.49 12.07 -2.34
N VAL A 270 -5.80 11.89 -1.04
CA VAL A 270 -5.67 12.95 -0.02
C VAL A 270 -4.20 13.32 0.18
N GLY A 271 -3.31 12.33 0.36
CA GLY A 271 -1.87 12.54 0.54
C GLY A 271 -1.21 13.21 -0.67
N TRP A 272 -1.56 12.76 -1.88
CA TRP A 272 -1.13 13.40 -3.12
C TRP A 272 -1.60 14.86 -3.20
N ALA A 273 -2.87 15.14 -2.86
CA ALA A 273 -3.44 16.48 -2.90
C ALA A 273 -2.78 17.42 -1.88
N ILE A 274 -2.44 16.92 -0.68
CA ILE A 274 -1.69 17.68 0.34
C ILE A 274 -0.28 18.03 -0.17
N SER A 275 0.44 17.04 -0.70
CA SER A 275 1.81 17.23 -1.22
C SER A 275 1.82 18.21 -2.40
N LYS A 276 0.95 18.00 -3.39
CA LYS A 276 0.85 18.87 -4.56
C LYS A 276 0.31 20.25 -4.23
N GLY A 277 -0.67 20.36 -3.34
CA GLY A 277 -1.19 21.66 -2.93
C GLY A 277 -0.15 22.52 -2.23
N THR A 278 0.73 21.93 -1.42
CA THR A 278 1.88 22.64 -0.84
C THR A 278 2.84 23.15 -1.92
N HIS A 279 3.08 22.36 -2.97
CA HIS A 279 3.88 22.78 -4.12
C HIS A 279 3.22 23.91 -4.92
N CYS A 280 1.90 23.83 -5.17
CA CYS A 280 1.14 24.87 -5.84
C CYS A 280 1.18 26.19 -5.05
N ILE A 281 1.01 26.16 -3.73
CA ILE A 281 1.12 27.33 -2.85
C ILE A 281 2.48 28.02 -3.04
N ASN A 282 3.58 27.26 -3.00
CA ASN A 282 4.92 27.82 -3.18
C ASN A 282 5.12 28.43 -4.57
N ASN A 283 4.54 27.81 -5.61
CA ASN A 283 4.65 28.34 -6.98
C ASN A 283 3.80 29.61 -7.18
N ILE A 284 2.55 29.64 -6.72
CA ILE A 284 1.68 30.83 -6.80
C ILE A 284 2.29 31.99 -6.00
N THR A 285 2.87 31.70 -4.83
CA THR A 285 3.53 32.71 -4.00
C THR A 285 4.71 33.37 -4.73
N LYS A 286 5.43 32.66 -5.58
CA LYS A 286 6.51 33.25 -6.41
C LYS A 286 5.97 34.27 -7.41
N TYR A 287 4.86 33.96 -8.08
CA TYR A 287 4.20 34.90 -9.00
C TYR A 287 3.69 36.17 -8.30
N LEU A 288 3.44 36.14 -6.99
CA LEU A 288 3.13 37.34 -6.21
C LEU A 288 4.37 38.20 -5.90
N GLN A 289 5.55 37.59 -5.84
CA GLN A 289 6.81 38.27 -5.47
C GLN A 289 7.54 38.91 -6.66
N ASP A 290 7.30 38.43 -7.88
CA ASP A 290 7.83 38.99 -9.14
C ASP A 290 6.98 40.14 -9.69
#